data_AF-A0A4Q9KQB7-F1
#
_entry.id   AF-A0A4Q9KQB7-F1
#
_cell.length_a   1.000
_cell.length_b   1.000
_cell.length_c   1.000
_cell.angle_alpha   90.00
_cell.angle_beta   90.00
_cell.angle_gamma   90.00
#
_symmetry.space_group_name_H-M   'P 1'
#
loop_
_entity.id
_entity.type
_entity.pdbx_description
1 polymer ?
#
loop_
_entity_poly.entity_id
_entity_poly.type
_entity_poly.pdbx_seq_one_letter_code
_entity_poly.pdbx_strand_id
1 'polypeptide(L)' 'LDPFFFESNEKGNLYAIVTSRPGQVGKADGYVLQGNELQFYVEKLKKKKSKAI' A
#
# COMPACT_ATOMS: atom_id res chain seq x y z
N LEU A 1 -8.71 9.96 -12.33
CA LEU A 1 -8.62 8.84 -11.37
C LEU A 1 -7.63 7.84 -11.93
N ASP A 2 -6.67 7.39 -11.11
CA ASP A 2 -5.53 6.58 -11.54
C ASP A 2 -5.98 5.17 -12.00
N PRO A 3 -5.61 4.70 -13.20
CA PRO A 3 -5.92 3.34 -13.67
C PRO A 3 -5.47 2.24 -12.70
N PHE A 4 -4.31 2.41 -12.04
CA PHE A 4 -3.78 1.41 -11.11
C PHE A 4 -4.61 1.27 -9.83
N PHE A 5 -5.27 2.36 -9.43
CA PHE A 5 -6.19 2.33 -8.31
C PHE A 5 -7.42 1.47 -8.63
N PHE A 6 -8.00 1.62 -9.83
CA PHE A 6 -9.16 0.83 -10.25
C PHE A 6 -8.86 -0.67 -10.31
N GLU A 7 -7.72 -1.07 -10.87
CA GLU A 7 -7.33 -2.49 -10.86
C GLU A 7 -7.23 -3.08 -9.44
N SER A 8 -6.70 -2.30 -8.49
CA SER A 8 -6.55 -2.73 -7.10
C SER A 8 -7.91 -2.78 -6.39
N ASN A 9 -8.80 -1.84 -6.72
CA ASN A 9 -10.16 -1.79 -6.21
C ASN A 9 -11.01 -2.98 -6.72
N GLU A 10 -10.87 -3.38 -7.99
CA GLU A 10 -11.54 -4.57 -8.54
C GLU A 10 -11.02 -5.87 -7.90
N LYS A 11 -9.74 -5.93 -7.53
CA LYS A 11 -9.16 -7.05 -6.77
C LYS A 11 -9.63 -7.11 -5.32
N GLY A 12 -10.31 -6.08 -4.81
CA GLY A 12 -10.83 -6.00 -3.44
C GLY A 12 -9.76 -5.72 -2.37
N ASN A 13 -8.52 -5.41 -2.75
CA ASN A 13 -7.42 -5.16 -1.83
C ASN A 13 -6.64 -3.90 -2.23
N LEU A 14 -6.39 -3.00 -1.27
CA LEU A 14 -5.70 -1.74 -1.49
C LEU A 14 -4.44 -1.64 -0.62
N TYR A 15 -3.41 -0.98 -1.14
CA TYR A 15 -2.22 -0.65 -0.37
C TYR A 15 -2.36 0.74 0.25
N ALA A 16 -2.00 0.87 1.53
CA ALA A 16 -2.10 2.11 2.29
C ALA A 16 -0.89 2.26 3.23
N ILE A 17 -0.58 3.50 3.59
CA ILE A 17 0.38 3.83 4.64
C ILE A 17 -0.37 4.14 5.93
N VAL A 18 0.05 3.50 7.03
CA VAL A 18 -0.38 3.87 8.37
C VAL A 18 0.49 5.04 8.83
N THR A 19 -0.13 6.19 9.08
CA THR A 19 0.57 7.40 9.54
C THR A 19 0.45 7.59 11.06
N SER A 20 -0.47 6.88 11.70
CA SER A 20 -0.63 6.94 13.15
C SER A 20 0.38 6.08 13.91
N ARG A 21 0.48 6.32 15.23
CA ARG A 21 1.22 5.48 16.17
C ARG A 21 0.22 4.65 16.98
N PRO A 22 -0.23 3.49 16.48
CA PRO A 22 -1.37 2.76 17.05
C PRO A 22 -1.15 2.33 18.50
N GLY A 23 0.10 2.02 18.89
CA GLY A 23 0.42 1.64 20.27
C GLY A 23 0.26 2.76 21.32
N GLN A 24 0.19 4.03 20.90
CA GLN A 24 -0.02 5.16 21.81
C GLN A 24 -1.46 5.71 21.69
N VAL A 25 -2.01 5.72 20.47
CA VAL A 25 -3.30 6.36 20.16
C VAL A 25 -4.47 5.36 20.18
N GLY A 26 -4.20 4.06 20.05
CA GLY A 26 -5.23 3.02 19.96
C GLY A 26 -5.93 2.96 18.59
N LYS A 27 -5.45 3.71 17.60
CA LYS A 27 -6.07 3.82 16.26
C LYS A 27 -5.03 3.73 15.15
N ALA A 28 -5.38 3.00 14.08
CA ALA A 28 -4.59 2.88 12.86
C ALA A 28 -5.20 3.76 11.77
N ASP A 29 -4.77 5.01 11.70
CA ASP A 29 -5.16 5.96 10.65
C ASP A 29 -4.08 6.03 9.57
N GLY A 30 -4.49 6.35 8.36
CA GLY A 30 -3.62 6.31 7.20
C GLY A 30 -4.30 6.79 5.92
N TYR A 31 -3.56 6.71 4.81
CA TYR A 31 -4.08 7.04 3.48
C TYR A 31 -3.66 5.99 2.44
N VAL A 32 -4.46 5.91 1.38
CA VAL A 32 -4.27 4.95 0.28
C VAL A 32 -3.17 5.45 -0.66
N LEU A 33 -2.28 4.54 -1.07
CA LEU A 33 -1.21 4.82 -2.03
C LEU A 33 -1.77 5.04 -3.43
N GLN A 34 -1.28 6.04 -4.15
CA GLN A 34 -1.71 6.38 -5.52
C GLN A 34 -0.50 6.67 -6.43
N GLY A 35 -0.67 6.47 -7.73
CA GLY A 35 0.29 6.84 -8.77
C GLY A 35 1.71 6.32 -8.53
N ASN A 36 2.69 7.22 -8.60
CA ASN A 36 4.11 6.92 -8.49
C ASN A 36 4.50 6.22 -7.17
N GLU A 37 3.83 6.58 -6.08
CA GLU A 37 4.11 6.01 -4.76
C GLU A 37 3.70 4.54 -4.69
N LEU A 38 2.51 4.21 -5.23
CA LEU A 38 2.03 2.85 -5.35
C LEU A 38 3.02 1.99 -6.16
N GLN A 39 3.48 2.51 -7.30
CA GLN A 39 4.39 1.79 -8.18
C GLN A 39 5.74 1.50 -7.50
N PHE A 40 6.32 2.50 -6.83
CA PHE A 40 7.57 2.36 -6.08
C PHE A 40 7.48 1.26 -5.01
N TYR A 41 6.42 1.26 -4.21
CA TYR A 41 6.26 0.26 -3.15
C TYR A 41 5.95 -1.13 -3.70
N VAL A 42 5.14 -1.25 -4.75
CA VAL A 42 4.84 -2.54 -5.40
C VAL A 42 6.11 -3.20 -5.95
N GLU A 43 6.98 -2.44 -6.61
CA GLU A 43 8.27 -2.97 -7.08
C GLU A 43 9.16 -3.44 -5.93
N LYS A 44 9.20 -2.67 -4.84
CA LYS A 44 9.97 -3.03 -3.64
C LYS A 44 9.43 -4.30 -2.97
N LEU A 45 8.11 -4.45 -2.88
CA LEU A 45 7.42 -5.62 -2.36
C LEU A 45 7.70 -6.87 -3.21
N LYS A 46 7.62 -6.75 -4.54
CA LYS A 46 7.96 -7.83 -5.48
C LYS A 46 9.41 -8.32 -5.29
N LYS A 47 10.38 -7.40 -5.22
CA LYS A 47 11.80 -7.70 -4.98
C LYS A 47 12.06 -8.35 -3.62
N LYS A 48 11.31 -7.99 -2.58
CA LYS A 48 11.44 -8.60 -1.25
C LYS A 48 10.90 -10.03 -1.25
N LYS A 49 9.78 -10.28 -1.94
CA LYS A 49 9.17 -11.61 -2.03
C LYS A 49 10.08 -12.61 -2.77
N SER A 50 10.81 -12.18 -3.79
CA SER A 50 11.74 -13.05 -4.53
C SER A 50 13.03 -13.40 -3.77
N LYS A 51 13.36 -12.68 -2.69
CA LYS A 51 14.56 -12.92 -1.87
C LYS A 51 14.33 -13.83 -0.66
N ALA A 52 13.07 -14.09 -0.32
CA ALA A 52 12.66 -14.88 0.83
C ALA A 52 12.34 -16.35 0.49
N ILE A 53 12.75 -16.79 -0.71
CA ILE A 53 12.64 -18.17 -1.21
C ILE A 53 14.06 -18.71 -1.39
#